data_AF-A0AAD4JVF5-F1
#
_entry.id   AF-A0AAD4JVF5-F1
#
_cell.length_a   1.000
_cell.length_b   1.000
_cell.length_c   1.000
_cell.angle_alpha   90.00
_cell.angle_beta   90.00
_cell.angle_gamma   90.00
#
_symmetry.space_group_name_H-M   'P 1'
#
loop_
_entity.id
_entity.type
_entity.pdbx_description
1 polymer ?
#
loop_
_entity_poly.entity_id
_entity_poly.type
_entity_poly.pdbx_seq_one_letter_code
_entity_poly.pdbx_strand_id
1 'polypeptide(L)'
;NSIQISLEHEILLHPRYFGPQLLETVKQKLYSEVEGTCTGKYGFVIAVTTIDQIGSGVIQPGQGFVVYPVKYKAIVFRPFKGEVLDAVVKQINKVGMFAEIGPLSCFISHHSIPADMQFCPNGNPPCYKSKDEDVVISGEDKIRLKIVGTRVDATGIFAIGTLMDDYLGLVCN
;
A
#
# COMPACT_ATOMS: atom_id res chain seq x y z
N ASN A 1 -5.25 -4.96 8.42
CA ASN A 1 -4.67 -3.97 9.34
C ASN A 1 -4.69 -2.56 8.76
N SER A 2 -5.88 -2.02 8.50
CA SER A 2 -6.02 -0.61 8.18
C SER A 2 -6.37 0.14 9.47
N ILE A 3 -5.62 1.19 9.78
CA ILE A 3 -5.77 1.96 11.03
C ILE A 3 -6.31 3.34 10.65
N GLN A 4 -7.29 3.82 11.41
CA GLN A 4 -7.76 5.19 11.27
C GLN A 4 -6.91 6.11 12.14
N ILE A 5 -6.28 7.13 11.53
CA ILE A 5 -5.45 8.12 12.23
C ILE A 5 -5.84 9.54 11.83
N SER A 6 -5.58 10.50 12.72
CA SER A 6 -5.70 11.94 12.42
C SER A 6 -4.42 12.46 11.76
N LEU A 7 -4.58 13.21 10.69
CA LEU A 7 -3.53 13.82 9.88
C LEU A 7 -3.84 15.31 9.66
N GLU A 8 -2.79 16.05 9.32
CA GLU A 8 -2.87 17.46 8.97
C GLU A 8 -2.26 17.66 7.58
N HIS A 9 -2.90 18.47 6.74
CA HIS A 9 -2.42 18.82 5.41
C HIS A 9 -2.81 20.25 5.06
N GLU A 10 -1.93 20.96 4.36
CA GLU A 10 -2.14 22.35 3.96
C GLU A 10 -2.63 22.43 2.51
N ILE A 11 -3.83 22.97 2.32
CA ILE A 11 -4.42 23.15 0.99
C ILE A 11 -4.13 24.56 0.48
N LEU A 12 -3.33 24.63 -0.58
CA LEU A 12 -3.05 25.89 -1.28
C LEU A 12 -4.13 26.18 -2.32
N LEU A 13 -4.86 27.29 -2.19
CA LEU A 13 -5.97 27.63 -3.08
C LEU A 13 -5.77 28.98 -3.77
N HIS A 14 -5.98 29.00 -5.09
CA HIS A 14 -5.91 30.22 -5.92
C HIS A 14 -7.23 31.03 -5.79
N PRO A 15 -7.20 32.37 -5.77
CA PRO A 15 -8.40 33.22 -5.63
C PRO A 15 -9.54 32.95 -6.62
N ARG A 16 -9.21 32.46 -7.82
CA ARG A 16 -10.19 32.03 -8.83
C ARG A 16 -11.23 31.03 -8.30
N TYR A 17 -10.90 30.30 -7.24
CA TYR A 17 -11.74 29.28 -6.63
C TYR A 17 -12.51 29.79 -5.39
N PHE A 18 -12.47 31.09 -5.06
CA PHE A 18 -13.16 31.67 -3.90
C PHE A 18 -14.63 31.97 -4.20
N GLY A 19 -15.30 31.01 -4.85
CA GLY A 19 -16.72 31.06 -5.12
C GLY A 19 -17.56 30.62 -3.91
N PRO A 20 -18.90 30.55 -4.08
CA PRO A 20 -19.83 30.13 -3.02
C PRO A 20 -19.57 28.71 -2.50
N GLN A 21 -18.83 27.89 -3.25
CA GLN A 21 -18.46 26.51 -2.90
C GLN A 21 -17.01 26.39 -2.40
N LEU A 22 -16.46 27.44 -1.78
CA LEU A 22 -15.09 27.47 -1.29
C LEU A 22 -14.72 26.24 -0.45
N LEU A 23 -15.51 25.93 0.58
CA LEU A 23 -15.23 24.80 1.47
C LEU A 23 -15.28 23.47 0.73
N GLU A 24 -16.22 23.30 -0.20
CA GLU A 24 -16.31 22.08 -1.00
C GLU A 24 -15.09 21.93 -1.90
N THR A 25 -14.63 23.04 -2.51
CA THR A 25 -13.38 23.04 -3.29
C THR A 25 -12.18 22.62 -2.45
N VAL A 26 -12.09 23.09 -1.19
CA VAL A 26 -11.01 22.68 -0.27
C VAL A 26 -11.08 21.18 0.03
N LYS A 27 -12.27 20.62 0.26
CA LYS A 27 -12.44 19.18 0.50
C LYS A 27 -12.06 18.35 -0.72
N GLN A 28 -12.55 18.71 -1.90
CA GLN A 28 -12.21 18.00 -3.14
C GLN A 28 -10.71 18.03 -3.41
N LYS A 29 -10.08 19.19 -3.15
CA LYS A 29 -8.64 19.34 -3.28
C LYS A 29 -7.89 18.47 -2.27
N LEU A 30 -8.34 18.40 -1.02
CA LEU A 30 -7.79 17.47 -0.02
C LEU A 30 -7.82 16.03 -0.52
N TYR A 31 -8.98 15.52 -0.94
CA TYR A 31 -9.10 14.15 -1.42
C TYR A 31 -8.10 13.87 -2.56
N SER A 32 -8.03 14.78 -3.54
CA SER A 32 -7.13 14.63 -4.69
C SER A 32 -5.64 14.68 -4.35
N GLU A 33 -5.26 15.38 -3.28
CA GLU A 33 -3.85 15.57 -2.92
C GLU A 33 -3.34 14.49 -1.96
N VAL A 34 -4.22 13.88 -1.15
CA VAL A 34 -3.79 12.96 -0.08
C VAL A 34 -4.16 11.50 -0.32
N GLU A 35 -5.29 11.19 -0.97
CA GLU A 35 -5.70 9.80 -1.20
C GLU A 35 -4.79 9.13 -2.22
N GLY A 36 -4.39 7.88 -1.95
CA GLY A 36 -3.43 7.13 -2.76
C GLY A 36 -1.97 7.54 -2.55
N THR A 37 -1.69 8.59 -1.78
CA THR A 37 -0.30 8.98 -1.46
C THR A 37 0.33 8.02 -0.48
N CYS A 38 1.67 7.99 -0.47
CA CYS A 38 2.45 7.17 0.44
C CYS A 38 3.52 8.01 1.13
N THR A 39 3.62 7.89 2.45
CA THR A 39 4.67 8.54 3.23
C THR A 39 5.43 7.51 4.07
N GLY A 40 6.74 7.72 4.23
CA GLY A 40 7.56 6.87 5.09
C GLY A 40 7.13 6.89 6.56
N LYS A 41 6.39 7.90 7.03
CA LYS A 41 5.93 8.04 8.42
C LYS A 41 4.55 7.42 8.68
N TYR A 42 3.61 7.53 7.74
CA TYR A 42 2.22 7.09 7.96
C TYR A 42 1.82 5.89 7.09
N GLY A 43 2.62 5.52 6.09
CA GLY A 43 2.27 4.47 5.13
C GLY A 43 1.45 5.01 3.96
N PHE A 44 0.66 4.13 3.36
CA PHE A 44 -0.28 4.46 2.29
C PHE A 44 -1.55 5.09 2.87
N VAL A 45 -1.94 6.25 2.36
CA VAL A 45 -3.23 6.88 2.68
C VAL A 45 -4.27 6.27 1.74
N ILE A 46 -5.15 5.43 2.29
CA ILE A 46 -6.13 4.68 1.49
C ILE A 46 -7.33 5.56 1.15
N ALA A 47 -7.91 6.19 2.18
CA ALA A 47 -9.08 7.05 2.02
C ALA A 47 -9.21 8.02 3.19
N VAL A 48 -9.68 9.22 2.92
CA VAL A 48 -10.13 10.18 3.92
C VAL A 48 -11.52 9.76 4.40
N THR A 49 -11.68 9.64 5.71
CA THR A 49 -12.94 9.22 6.35
C THR A 49 -13.76 10.38 6.87
N THR A 50 -13.10 11.40 7.40
CA THR A 50 -13.76 12.53 8.05
C THR A 50 -12.84 13.74 7.96
N ILE A 51 -13.40 14.91 7.70
CA ILE A 51 -12.69 16.19 7.80
C ILE A 51 -13.17 16.82 9.10
N ASP A 52 -12.30 16.81 10.10
CA ASP A 52 -12.63 17.29 11.45
C ASP A 52 -12.67 18.81 11.49
N GLN A 53 -11.73 19.48 10.81
CA GLN A 53 -11.62 20.93 10.83
C GLN A 53 -10.96 21.47 9.55
N ILE A 54 -11.53 22.53 9.00
CA ILE A 54 -10.88 23.41 8.03
C ILE A 54 -10.55 24.72 8.78
N GLY A 55 -9.27 25.00 8.97
CA GLY A 55 -8.81 26.20 9.66
C GLY A 55 -8.98 27.47 8.83
N SER A 56 -8.81 28.62 9.47
CA SER A 56 -8.84 29.92 8.80
C SER A 56 -7.76 30.00 7.73
N GLY A 57 -8.16 30.44 6.53
CA GLY A 57 -7.23 30.62 5.42
C GLY A 57 -6.24 31.75 5.66
N VAL A 58 -4.96 31.50 5.42
CA VAL A 58 -3.88 32.49 5.52
C VAL A 58 -3.46 32.92 4.11
N ILE A 59 -3.59 34.22 3.81
CA ILE A 59 -3.17 34.78 2.51
C ILE A 59 -1.64 34.78 2.44
N GLN A 60 -1.09 34.18 1.40
CA GLN A 60 0.34 34.22 1.12
C GLN A 60 0.73 35.59 0.55
N PRO A 61 1.76 36.25 1.11
CA PRO A 61 2.25 37.53 0.60
C PRO A 61 2.67 37.44 -0.88
N GLY A 62 2.30 38.45 -1.67
CA GLY A 62 2.79 38.66 -3.03
C GLY A 62 2.12 37.85 -4.14
N GLN A 63 1.51 36.69 -3.85
CA GLN A 63 0.90 35.83 -4.87
C GLN A 63 -0.64 35.71 -4.76
N GLY A 64 -1.22 36.17 -3.64
CA GLY A 64 -2.67 36.17 -3.43
C GLY A 64 -3.29 34.79 -3.20
N PHE A 65 -2.51 33.71 -3.20
CA PHE A 65 -2.98 32.39 -2.78
C PHE A 65 -3.36 32.37 -1.30
N VAL A 66 -4.24 31.46 -0.92
CA VAL A 66 -4.61 31.24 0.47
C VAL A 66 -4.30 29.79 0.86
N VAL A 67 -3.64 29.61 1.99
CA VAL A 67 -3.36 28.30 2.58
C VAL A 67 -4.41 27.99 3.64
N TYR A 68 -5.09 26.86 3.51
CA TYR A 68 -6.03 26.33 4.49
C TYR A 68 -5.42 25.13 5.21
N PRO A 69 -5.11 25.21 6.51
CA PRO A 69 -4.72 24.03 7.27
C PRO A 69 -5.95 23.15 7.52
N VAL A 70 -5.88 21.89 7.12
CA VAL A 70 -6.99 20.94 7.24
C VAL A 70 -6.60 19.78 8.16
N LYS A 71 -7.43 19.53 9.18
CA LYS A 71 -7.33 18.34 10.03
C LYS A 71 -8.36 17.32 9.59
N TYR A 72 -7.92 16.10 9.34
CA TYR A 72 -8.76 15.04 8.81
C TYR A 72 -8.36 13.68 9.39
N LYS A 73 -9.27 12.72 9.33
CA LYS A 73 -9.02 11.33 9.65
C LYS A 73 -8.93 10.53 8.37
N ALA A 74 -7.93 9.65 8.27
CA ALA A 74 -7.76 8.77 7.14
C ALA A 74 -7.56 7.33 7.58
N ILE A 75 -8.03 6.40 6.75
CA ILE A 75 -7.64 5.00 6.80
C ILE A 75 -6.26 4.93 6.16
N VAL A 76 -5.28 4.46 6.92
CA VAL A 76 -3.91 4.23 6.42
C VAL A 76 -3.52 2.77 6.51
N PHE A 77 -2.64 2.36 5.61
CA PHE A 77 -2.01 1.05 5.61
C PHE A 77 -0.49 1.20 5.73
N ARG A 78 0.08 0.68 6.82
CA ARG A 78 1.52 0.77 7.11
C ARG A 78 2.06 -0.62 7.45
N PRO A 79 2.72 -1.31 6.50
CA PRO A 79 3.28 -2.63 6.77
C PRO A 79 4.44 -2.54 7.77
N PHE A 80 4.64 -3.60 8.56
CA PHE A 80 5.76 -3.69 9.49
C PHE A 80 6.47 -5.06 9.44
N LYS A 81 7.74 -5.08 9.87
CA LYS A 81 8.53 -6.31 9.94
C LYS A 81 7.91 -7.30 10.92
N GLY A 82 7.74 -8.55 10.49
CA GLY A 82 7.12 -9.63 11.25
C GLY A 82 5.61 -9.73 11.06
N GLU A 83 4.99 -8.80 10.34
CA GLU A 83 3.55 -8.86 10.04
C GLU A 83 3.24 -10.03 9.08
N VAL A 84 2.20 -10.80 9.39
CA VAL A 84 1.69 -11.87 8.53
C VAL A 84 0.47 -11.33 7.79
N LEU A 85 0.50 -11.39 6.45
CA LEU A 85 -0.53 -10.84 5.58
C LEU A 85 -0.85 -11.81 4.45
N ASP A 86 -2.10 -11.76 4.00
CA ASP A 86 -2.53 -12.44 2.79
C ASP A 86 -2.23 -11.55 1.58
N ALA A 87 -1.73 -12.15 0.51
CA ALA A 87 -1.30 -11.49 -0.71
C ALA A 87 -1.81 -12.25 -1.95
N VAL A 88 -1.93 -11.55 -3.07
CA VAL A 88 -2.24 -12.14 -4.36
C VAL A 88 -0.98 -12.22 -5.19
N VAL A 89 -0.61 -13.41 -5.65
CA VAL A 89 0.57 -13.60 -6.51
C VAL A 89 0.30 -12.97 -7.87
N LYS A 90 1.20 -12.11 -8.34
CA LYS A 90 1.10 -11.44 -9.64
C LYS A 90 2.06 -11.99 -10.68
N GLN A 91 3.27 -12.37 -10.26
CA GLN A 91 4.25 -12.91 -11.17
C GLN A 91 5.15 -13.91 -10.48
N ILE A 92 5.47 -15.00 -11.18
CA ILE A 92 6.39 -16.02 -10.71
C ILE A 92 7.53 -16.16 -11.72
N ASN A 93 8.76 -16.28 -11.21
CA ASN A 93 9.93 -16.53 -12.02
C ASN A 93 10.99 -17.32 -11.21
N LYS A 94 12.14 -17.57 -11.85
CA LYS A 94 13.26 -18.31 -11.23
C LYS A 94 13.89 -17.62 -10.02
N VAL A 95 13.74 -16.29 -9.87
CA VAL A 95 14.32 -15.56 -8.73
C VAL A 95 13.39 -15.52 -7.52
N GLY A 96 12.09 -15.78 -7.72
CA GLY A 96 11.09 -15.75 -6.66
C GLY A 96 9.69 -15.48 -7.19
N MET A 97 8.87 -14.84 -6.36
CA MET A 97 7.51 -14.43 -6.69
C MET A 97 7.24 -12.99 -6.28
N PHE A 98 6.51 -12.27 -7.12
CA PHE A 98 5.96 -10.96 -6.84
C PHE A 98 4.50 -11.11 -6.45
N ALA A 99 4.12 -10.53 -5.33
CA ALA A 99 2.77 -10.56 -4.80
C ALA A 99 2.33 -9.15 -4.37
N GLU A 100 1.03 -8.91 -4.35
CA GLU A 100 0.43 -7.64 -3.96
C GLU A 100 -0.42 -7.80 -2.69
N ILE A 101 -0.26 -6.86 -1.77
CA ILE A 101 -1.04 -6.73 -0.54
C ILE A 101 -1.71 -5.36 -0.57
N GLY A 102 -2.87 -5.28 -1.23
CA GLY A 102 -3.47 -3.98 -1.56
C GLY A 102 -2.48 -3.14 -2.39
N PRO A 103 -2.10 -1.93 -1.96
CA PRO A 103 -1.15 -1.08 -2.69
C PRO A 103 0.34 -1.46 -2.48
N LEU A 104 0.65 -2.42 -1.60
CA LEU A 104 2.02 -2.82 -1.30
C LEU A 104 2.48 -3.94 -2.23
N SER A 105 3.54 -3.69 -3.00
CA SER A 105 4.26 -4.74 -3.71
C SER A 105 5.22 -5.46 -2.77
N CYS A 106 5.14 -6.79 -2.77
CA CYS A 106 5.99 -7.67 -1.98
C CYS A 106 6.76 -8.63 -2.88
N PHE A 107 8.07 -8.74 -2.68
CA PHE A 107 8.90 -9.73 -3.34
C PHE A 107 9.30 -10.84 -2.35
N ILE A 108 9.08 -12.09 -2.73
CA ILE A 108 9.52 -13.26 -1.97
C ILE A 108 10.62 -13.93 -2.81
N SER A 109 11.86 -13.87 -2.32
CA SER A 109 12.99 -14.53 -2.98
C SER A 109 12.82 -16.04 -2.97
N HIS A 110 13.36 -16.72 -3.98
CA HIS A 110 13.51 -18.18 -3.99
C HIS A 110 14.14 -18.73 -2.71
N HIS A 111 15.11 -18.02 -2.12
CA HIS A 111 15.74 -18.41 -0.85
C HIS A 111 14.85 -18.23 0.38
N SER A 112 13.69 -17.59 0.22
CA SER A 112 12.68 -17.35 1.26
C SER A 112 11.42 -18.18 1.04
N ILE A 113 11.46 -19.14 0.11
CA ILE A 113 10.42 -20.15 -0.18
C ILE A 113 10.92 -21.50 0.38
N PRO A 114 10.03 -22.36 0.94
CA PRO A 114 10.40 -23.70 1.39
C PRO A 114 11.17 -24.51 0.34
N ALA A 115 12.21 -25.25 0.77
CA ALA A 115 13.16 -25.94 -0.10
C ALA A 115 12.56 -27.15 -0.86
N ASP A 116 11.40 -27.62 -0.43
CA ASP A 116 10.61 -28.64 -1.10
C ASP A 116 9.76 -28.08 -2.25
N MET A 117 9.64 -26.75 -2.39
CA MET A 117 9.00 -26.12 -3.54
C MET A 117 10.01 -25.79 -4.65
N GLN A 118 9.69 -26.20 -5.89
CA GLN A 118 10.52 -26.00 -7.06
C GLN A 118 9.84 -25.11 -8.09
N PHE A 119 10.61 -24.22 -8.72
CA PHE A 119 10.14 -23.40 -9.81
C PHE A 119 9.99 -24.24 -11.09
N CYS A 120 8.78 -24.24 -11.66
CA CYS A 120 8.45 -24.93 -12.90
C CYS A 120 8.26 -23.91 -14.04
N PRO A 121 9.29 -23.63 -14.86
CA PRO A 121 9.18 -22.66 -15.95
C PRO A 121 8.25 -23.11 -17.07
N ASN A 122 8.13 -24.43 -17.26
CA ASN A 122 7.30 -25.03 -18.31
C ASN A 122 5.86 -25.27 -17.84
N GLY A 123 5.51 -24.88 -16.60
CA GLY A 123 4.12 -24.82 -16.18
C GLY A 123 3.36 -23.84 -17.07
N ASN A 124 2.11 -24.15 -17.39
CA ASN A 124 1.22 -23.25 -18.10
C ASN A 124 0.03 -22.91 -17.20
N PRO A 125 0.11 -21.87 -16.35
CA PRO A 125 1.18 -20.86 -16.23
C PRO A 125 2.42 -21.28 -15.39
N PRO A 126 3.55 -20.54 -15.45
CA PRO A 126 4.71 -20.79 -14.59
C PRO A 126 4.33 -20.74 -13.11
N CYS A 127 4.87 -21.66 -12.32
CA CYS A 127 4.46 -21.88 -10.93
C CYS A 127 5.61 -22.37 -10.03
N TYR A 128 5.38 -22.34 -8.72
CA TYR A 128 6.12 -23.13 -7.74
C TYR A 128 5.28 -24.34 -7.35
N LYS A 129 5.90 -25.52 -7.29
CA LYS A 129 5.22 -26.77 -6.89
C LYS A 129 6.00 -27.52 -5.82
N SER A 130 5.32 -28.11 -4.85
CA SER A 130 5.94 -29.06 -3.92
C SER A 130 6.40 -30.33 -4.65
N LYS A 131 7.37 -31.05 -4.07
CA LYS A 131 7.87 -32.33 -4.63
C LYS A 131 6.79 -33.37 -4.85
N ASP A 132 5.81 -33.44 -3.94
CA ASP A 132 4.69 -34.38 -4.00
C ASP A 132 3.51 -33.84 -4.85
N GLU A 133 3.66 -32.64 -5.43
CA GLU A 133 2.66 -31.92 -6.24
C GLU A 133 1.34 -31.54 -5.52
N ASP A 134 1.22 -31.80 -4.22
CA ASP A 134 0.07 -31.42 -3.40
C ASP A 134 -0.15 -29.91 -3.28
N VAL A 135 0.91 -29.10 -3.41
CA VAL A 135 0.85 -27.64 -3.32
C VAL A 135 1.40 -27.02 -4.60
N VAL A 136 0.56 -26.24 -5.27
CA VAL A 136 0.92 -25.48 -6.48
C VAL A 136 0.57 -24.01 -6.26
N ILE A 137 1.55 -23.14 -6.43
CA ILE A 137 1.38 -21.68 -6.36
C ILE A 137 1.66 -21.11 -7.75
N SER A 138 0.67 -20.49 -8.35
CA SER A 138 0.64 -19.90 -9.67
C SER A 138 0.21 -18.43 -9.63
N GLY A 139 0.15 -17.78 -10.79
CA GLY A 139 -0.36 -16.40 -10.86
C GLY A 139 -1.83 -16.33 -10.41
N GLU A 140 -2.19 -15.24 -9.74
CA GLU A 140 -3.49 -14.96 -9.12
C GLU A 140 -3.85 -15.83 -7.89
N ASP A 141 -3.01 -16.77 -7.49
CA ASP A 141 -3.22 -17.52 -6.24
C ASP A 141 -3.06 -16.63 -5.00
N LYS A 142 -3.83 -16.96 -3.96
CA LYS A 142 -3.75 -16.31 -2.66
C LYS A 142 -2.74 -17.02 -1.78
N ILE A 143 -1.79 -16.27 -1.25
CA ILE A 143 -0.77 -16.79 -0.35
C ILE A 143 -0.78 -16.01 0.96
N ARG A 144 -0.41 -16.66 2.05
CA ARG A 144 -0.10 -16.05 3.33
C ARG A 144 1.41 -15.97 3.48
N LEU A 145 1.93 -14.76 3.69
CA LEU A 145 3.36 -14.50 3.83
C LEU A 145 3.66 -13.71 5.10
N LYS A 146 4.90 -13.76 5.55
CA LYS A 146 5.42 -12.89 6.62
C LYS A 146 6.37 -11.85 6.05
N ILE A 147 6.20 -10.58 6.41
CA ILE A 147 7.10 -9.49 6.02
C ILE A 147 8.42 -9.62 6.78
N VAL A 148 9.54 -9.69 6.04
CA VAL A 148 10.89 -9.73 6.61
C VAL A 148 11.50 -8.32 6.70
N GLY A 149 11.11 -7.44 5.79
CA GLY A 149 11.59 -6.07 5.75
C GLY A 149 10.79 -5.20 4.78
N THR A 150 10.89 -3.89 4.97
CA THR A 150 10.27 -2.88 4.13
C THR A 150 11.32 -1.88 3.68
N ARG A 151 11.29 -1.50 2.41
CA ARG A 151 12.05 -0.40 1.84
C ARG A 151 11.08 0.72 1.48
N VAL A 152 11.42 1.95 1.87
CA VAL A 152 10.69 3.15 1.47
C VAL A 152 11.53 3.90 0.45
N ASP A 153 10.93 4.31 -0.65
CA ASP A 153 11.52 5.24 -1.60
C ASP A 153 10.54 6.38 -1.95
N ALA A 154 10.89 7.22 -2.93
CA ALA A 154 10.06 8.35 -3.34
C ALA A 154 8.73 7.91 -3.98
N THR A 155 8.63 6.67 -4.48
CA THR A 155 7.47 6.15 -5.21
C THR A 155 6.54 5.31 -4.36
N GLY A 156 7.00 4.78 -3.23
CA GLY A 156 6.15 4.03 -2.31
C GLY A 156 6.92 3.22 -1.28
N ILE A 157 6.23 2.22 -0.74
CA ILE A 157 6.80 1.21 0.15
C ILE A 157 6.82 -0.12 -0.60
N PHE A 158 7.96 -0.80 -0.56
CA PHE A 158 8.15 -2.14 -1.08
C PHE A 158 8.50 -3.08 0.06
N ALA A 159 7.96 -4.29 0.06
CA ALA A 159 8.25 -5.29 1.06
C ALA A 159 9.06 -6.46 0.49
N ILE A 160 9.86 -7.08 1.36
CA ILE A 160 10.39 -8.42 1.14
C ILE A 160 9.70 -9.39 2.11
N GLY A 161 9.27 -10.53 1.59
CA GLY A 161 8.49 -11.53 2.32
C GLY A 161 9.18 -12.89 2.42
N THR A 162 8.63 -13.76 3.26
CA THR A 162 9.02 -15.17 3.38
C THR A 162 7.80 -16.07 3.56
N LEU A 163 7.96 -17.33 3.13
CA LEU A 163 7.04 -18.45 3.31
C LEU A 163 7.67 -19.57 4.17
N MET A 164 8.80 -19.33 4.83
CA MET A 164 9.58 -20.39 5.52
C MET A 164 9.05 -20.79 6.91
N ASP A 165 8.16 -20.00 7.50
CA ASP A 165 7.55 -20.32 8.80
C ASP A 165 6.32 -21.22 8.63
N ASP A 166 5.94 -21.89 9.71
CA ASP A 166 4.73 -22.69 9.78
C ASP A 166 3.47 -21.87 9.44
N TYR A 167 2.49 -22.52 8.80
CA TYR A 167 1.19 -21.95 8.41
C TYR A 167 1.26 -20.79 7.39
N LEU A 168 2.40 -20.62 6.71
CA LEU A 168 2.55 -19.75 5.54
C LEU A 168 2.40 -20.56 4.24
N GLY A 169 2.25 -19.86 3.11
CA GLY A 169 2.11 -20.47 1.79
C GLY A 169 0.70 -20.34 1.22
N LEU A 170 0.27 -21.30 0.41
CA LEU A 170 -1.01 -21.27 -0.28
C LEU A 170 -2.19 -21.24 0.71
N VAL A 171 -3.16 -20.37 0.45
CA VAL A 171 -4.42 -20.32 1.22
C VAL A 171 -5.52 -20.94 0.36
N CYS A 172 -5.89 -22.18 0.67
CA CYS A 172 -7.03 -22.84 0.02
C CYS A 172 -8.34 -22.17 0.47
N ASN A 173 -9.22 -21.86 -0.49
CA ASN A 173 -10.62 -21.53 -0.20
C ASN A 173 -11.44 -22.79 0.06
#